data_AF-A0A6M0SZS4-F1
#
_entry.id   AF-A0A6M0SZS4-F1
#
_cell.length_a   1.000
_cell.length_b   1.000
_cell.length_c   1.000
_cell.angle_alpha   90.00
_cell.angle_beta   90.00
_cell.angle_gamma   90.00
#
_symmetry.space_group_name_H-M   'P 1'
#
loop_
_entity.id
_entity.type
_entity.pdbx_description
1 polymer ?
#
loop_
_entity_poly.entity_id
_entity_poly.type
_entity_poly.pdbx_seq_one_letter_code
_entity_poly.pdbx_strand_id
1 'polypeptide(L)'
;MDFNYIENCKNGIVIKDVRNFELPHIFECGQCFRWYKEKENSYTGVAYGKVIEVEKVNNDVILYNATEEDFKNIWAEYFDLYRDYGEIKNILSKDDILAKSVEFGYGIRLLKQEPFEIIVSFIISANNRIPMIKRAIKNISEKWGNSVEYKGNIYYSFPTVNQLKDATEEELKACGVGFRAKYIKDTVNKIYKNSIKDDSYEKEYDMSWIKMQPDDLCHKMLQNYNGIGAKVADCAMLFSMGKYSAFPVDVWVKRAMQYFYLAPDVSLKKIRDFGREKFGELSGFAQQYLFYYARENKIDVNQE
;
A
#
# COMPACT_ATOMS: atom_id res chain seq x y z
N MET A 1 -12.44 -15.03 -8.93
CA MET A 1 -12.52 -14.45 -7.56
C MET A 1 -11.93 -15.46 -6.58
N ASP A 2 -11.29 -14.98 -5.53
CA ASP A 2 -10.52 -15.78 -4.56
C ASP A 2 -11.30 -16.11 -3.27
N PHE A 3 -12.63 -16.18 -3.36
CA PHE A 3 -13.51 -16.62 -2.29
C PHE A 3 -14.79 -17.23 -2.90
N ASN A 4 -15.57 -17.94 -2.10
CA ASN A 4 -16.78 -18.63 -2.55
C ASN A 4 -18.04 -17.75 -2.35
N TYR A 5 -18.39 -17.44 -1.11
CA TYR A 5 -19.52 -16.57 -0.76
C TYR A 5 -19.30 -15.93 0.62
N ILE A 6 -20.24 -15.08 1.06
CA ILE A 6 -20.21 -14.46 2.39
C ILE A 6 -21.42 -14.87 3.23
N GLU A 7 -21.23 -14.89 4.55
CA GLU A 7 -22.29 -15.10 5.54
C GLU A 7 -22.21 -13.99 6.61
N ASN A 8 -23.36 -13.57 7.15
CA ASN A 8 -23.37 -12.66 8.29
C ASN A 8 -23.05 -13.45 9.58
N CYS A 9 -22.25 -12.86 10.46
CA CYS A 9 -22.00 -13.41 11.79
C CYS A 9 -22.21 -12.36 12.89
N LYS A 10 -22.07 -12.77 14.15
CA LYS A 10 -22.15 -11.84 15.27
C LYS A 10 -21.06 -10.78 15.12
N ASN A 11 -21.49 -9.52 14.99
CA ASN A 11 -20.62 -8.34 14.88
C ASN A 11 -19.69 -8.33 13.65
N GLY A 12 -20.08 -8.96 12.53
CA GLY A 12 -19.25 -8.97 11.32
C GLY A 12 -19.80 -9.81 10.20
N ILE A 13 -18.92 -10.12 9.24
CA ILE A 13 -19.18 -11.06 8.16
C ILE A 13 -18.08 -12.13 8.09
N VAL A 14 -18.42 -13.28 7.55
CA VAL A 14 -17.50 -14.37 7.23
C VAL A 14 -17.40 -14.49 5.73
N ILE A 15 -16.18 -14.49 5.21
CA ILE A 15 -15.86 -14.75 3.81
C ILE A 15 -15.40 -16.20 3.73
N LYS A 16 -16.15 -17.03 3.01
CA LYS A 16 -15.98 -18.49 2.97
C LYS A 16 -14.98 -18.92 1.90
N ASP A 17 -14.14 -19.88 2.26
CA ASP A 17 -13.18 -20.55 1.38
C ASP A 17 -12.24 -19.57 0.63
N VAL A 18 -11.66 -18.63 1.37
CA VAL A 18 -10.73 -17.63 0.83
C VAL A 18 -9.39 -18.28 0.46
N ARG A 19 -8.96 -18.04 -0.77
CA ARG A 19 -7.69 -18.54 -1.33
C ARG A 19 -6.66 -17.42 -1.35
N ASN A 20 -5.38 -17.78 -1.27
CA ASN A 20 -4.25 -16.84 -1.44
C ASN A 20 -4.34 -15.61 -0.50
N PHE A 21 -4.57 -15.85 0.78
CA PHE A 21 -4.84 -14.79 1.76
C PHE A 21 -4.22 -15.15 3.11
N GLU A 22 -3.06 -14.58 3.42
CA GLU A 22 -2.45 -14.69 4.75
C GLU A 22 -2.26 -13.31 5.36
N LEU A 23 -2.72 -13.12 6.60
CA LEU A 23 -2.73 -11.80 7.23
C LEU A 23 -1.32 -11.19 7.35
N PRO A 24 -0.28 -11.92 7.82
CA PRO A 24 1.07 -11.37 7.86
C PRO A 24 1.60 -11.02 6.48
N HIS A 25 1.31 -11.86 5.47
CA HIS A 25 1.73 -11.62 4.10
C HIS A 25 1.09 -10.35 3.52
N ILE A 26 -0.18 -10.07 3.83
CA ILE A 26 -0.88 -8.87 3.35
C ILE A 26 -0.43 -7.63 4.14
N PHE A 27 -0.42 -7.69 5.46
CA PHE A 27 -0.27 -6.50 6.31
C PHE A 27 1.17 -6.14 6.64
N GLU A 28 2.10 -7.07 6.45
CA GLU A 28 3.50 -6.85 6.79
C GLU A 28 4.39 -6.75 5.56
N CYS A 29 3.94 -7.07 4.35
CA CYS A 29 4.74 -6.93 3.13
C CYS A 29 5.10 -5.47 2.74
N GLY A 30 4.81 -4.48 3.59
CA GLY A 30 5.30 -3.09 3.44
C GLY A 30 4.44 -2.19 2.58
N GLN A 31 3.29 -2.67 2.11
CA GLN A 31 2.32 -1.88 1.33
C GLN A 31 1.43 -0.96 2.19
N CYS A 32 1.27 -1.26 3.47
CA CYS A 32 0.36 -0.55 4.37
C CYS A 32 1.01 -0.30 5.75
N PHE A 33 0.48 0.68 6.49
CA PHE A 33 1.08 1.15 7.74
C PHE A 33 0.10 1.21 8.92
N ARG A 34 -1.18 0.94 8.68
CA ARG A 34 -2.25 1.15 9.67
C ARG A 34 -2.95 -0.13 10.13
N TRP A 35 -2.34 -1.27 9.83
CA TRP A 35 -2.70 -2.58 10.33
C TRP A 35 -1.78 -2.99 11.47
N TYR A 36 -2.37 -3.45 12.56
CA TYR A 36 -1.70 -3.83 13.81
C TYR A 36 -2.13 -5.23 14.22
N LYS A 37 -1.16 -6.10 14.49
CA LYS A 37 -1.39 -7.47 14.95
C LYS A 37 -1.96 -7.44 16.37
N GLU A 38 -3.11 -8.05 16.58
CA GLU A 38 -3.73 -8.21 17.91
C GLU A 38 -3.30 -9.54 18.55
N LYS A 39 -3.40 -10.61 17.76
CA LYS A 39 -3.02 -11.99 18.10
C LYS A 39 -2.53 -12.70 16.84
N GLU A 40 -2.06 -13.93 16.96
CA GLU A 40 -1.42 -14.66 15.84
C GLU A 40 -2.20 -14.60 14.51
N ASN A 41 -3.52 -14.80 14.56
CA ASN A 41 -4.37 -14.83 13.38
C ASN A 41 -5.33 -13.63 13.26
N SER A 42 -5.03 -12.49 13.90
CA SER A 42 -5.92 -11.32 13.83
C SER A 42 -5.18 -9.98 13.77
N TYR A 43 -5.68 -9.08 12.93
CA TYR A 43 -5.18 -7.72 12.80
C TYR A 43 -6.32 -6.71 12.84
N THR A 44 -6.12 -5.59 13.55
CA THR A 44 -7.01 -4.43 13.50
C THR A 44 -6.44 -3.38 12.56
N GLY A 45 -7.28 -2.82 11.70
CA GLY A 45 -6.90 -1.80 10.72
C GLY A 45 -7.91 -0.66 10.63
N VAL A 46 -7.43 0.51 10.22
CA VAL A 46 -8.28 1.67 9.88
C VAL A 46 -8.04 2.06 8.43
N ALA A 47 -9.10 2.03 7.63
CA ALA A 47 -9.12 2.46 6.23
C ALA A 47 -10.53 2.90 5.84
N TYR A 48 -10.67 3.82 4.88
CA TYR A 48 -11.98 4.31 4.41
C TYR A 48 -12.88 4.83 5.55
N GLY A 49 -12.26 5.48 6.54
CA GLY A 49 -12.96 6.00 7.72
C GLY A 49 -13.55 4.95 8.67
N LYS A 50 -13.26 3.66 8.46
CA LYS A 50 -13.76 2.54 9.26
C LYS A 50 -12.62 1.81 9.96
N VAL A 51 -12.89 1.35 11.17
CA VAL A 51 -12.04 0.38 11.88
C VAL A 51 -12.66 -1.00 11.73
N ILE A 52 -11.86 -1.97 11.31
CA ILE A 52 -12.25 -3.38 11.24
C ILE A 52 -11.16 -4.25 11.86
N GLU A 53 -11.57 -5.40 12.38
CA GLU A 53 -10.66 -6.48 12.76
C GLU A 53 -10.82 -7.62 11.77
N VAL A 54 -9.70 -8.13 11.26
CA VAL A 54 -9.64 -9.23 10.31
C VAL A 54 -9.02 -10.42 11.01
N GLU A 55 -9.78 -11.50 11.13
CA GLU A 55 -9.30 -12.77 11.67
C GLU A 55 -9.38 -13.86 10.61
N LYS A 56 -8.34 -14.71 10.55
CA LYS A 56 -8.35 -15.88 9.67
C LYS A 56 -8.55 -17.15 10.48
N VAL A 57 -9.53 -17.97 10.07
CA VAL A 57 -9.85 -19.26 10.70
C VAL A 57 -9.93 -20.32 9.60
N ASN A 58 -8.94 -21.22 9.56
CA ASN A 58 -8.78 -22.17 8.45
C ASN A 58 -8.73 -21.42 7.10
N ASN A 59 -9.65 -21.72 6.17
CA ASN A 59 -9.77 -21.03 4.89
C ASN A 59 -10.75 -19.85 4.93
N ASP A 60 -11.43 -19.60 6.06
CA ASP A 60 -12.38 -18.50 6.16
C ASP A 60 -11.68 -17.23 6.69
N VAL A 61 -12.17 -16.08 6.25
CA VAL A 61 -11.75 -14.76 6.77
C VAL A 61 -12.95 -14.06 7.38
N ILE A 62 -12.82 -13.68 8.63
CA ILE A 62 -13.85 -12.96 9.38
C ILE A 62 -13.49 -11.47 9.38
N LEU A 63 -14.41 -10.63 8.91
CA LEU A 63 -14.31 -9.17 9.04
C LEU A 63 -15.26 -8.72 10.15
N TYR A 64 -14.72 -8.48 11.34
CA TYR A 64 -15.48 -7.88 12.43
C TYR A 64 -15.68 -6.38 12.20
N ASN A 65 -16.79 -5.85 12.72
CA ASN A 65 -17.22 -4.46 12.57
C ASN A 65 -17.52 -4.04 11.11
N ALA A 66 -17.74 -5.02 10.23
CA ALA A 66 -18.15 -4.78 8.85
C ALA A 66 -19.56 -5.33 8.62
N THR A 67 -20.36 -4.59 7.87
CA THR A 67 -21.64 -5.07 7.33
C THR A 67 -21.45 -5.71 5.96
N GLU A 68 -22.47 -6.41 5.47
CA GLU A 68 -22.51 -6.89 4.09
C GLU A 68 -22.39 -5.76 3.06
N GLU A 69 -22.98 -4.58 3.35
CA GLU A 69 -22.86 -3.38 2.51
C GLU A 69 -21.43 -2.85 2.50
N ASP A 70 -20.78 -2.77 3.67
CA ASP A 70 -19.38 -2.37 3.76
C ASP A 70 -18.47 -3.29 2.95
N PHE A 71 -18.75 -4.60 2.96
CA PHE A 71 -17.99 -5.56 2.16
C PHE A 71 -18.16 -5.33 0.67
N LYS A 72 -19.39 -5.19 0.19
CA LYS A 72 -19.68 -4.98 -1.23
C LYS A 72 -19.06 -3.68 -1.75
N ASN A 73 -19.13 -2.61 -0.95
CA ASN A 73 -18.75 -1.27 -1.38
C ASN A 73 -17.27 -0.93 -1.10
N ILE A 74 -16.63 -1.58 -0.13
CA ILE A 74 -15.27 -1.25 0.33
C ILE A 74 -14.40 -2.50 0.35
N TRP A 75 -14.72 -3.47 1.21
CA TRP A 75 -13.72 -4.47 1.62
C TRP A 75 -13.38 -5.51 0.56
N ALA A 76 -14.34 -5.91 -0.28
CA ALA A 76 -14.08 -6.86 -1.37
C ALA A 76 -13.03 -6.32 -2.35
N GLU A 77 -13.14 -5.03 -2.71
CA GLU A 77 -12.17 -4.33 -3.55
C GLU A 77 -10.88 -4.01 -2.78
N TYR A 78 -10.99 -3.56 -1.53
CA TYR A 78 -9.84 -3.24 -0.68
C TYR A 78 -8.84 -4.40 -0.59
N PHE A 79 -9.35 -5.62 -0.38
CA PHE A 79 -8.54 -6.84 -0.32
C PHE A 79 -8.30 -7.49 -1.69
N ASP A 80 -8.76 -6.84 -2.77
CA ASP A 80 -8.64 -7.30 -4.16
C ASP A 80 -9.19 -8.73 -4.38
N LEU A 81 -10.26 -9.12 -3.66
CA LEU A 81 -10.79 -10.49 -3.60
C LEU A 81 -11.32 -11.00 -4.95
N TYR A 82 -11.62 -10.12 -5.89
CA TYR A 82 -12.11 -10.52 -7.21
C TYR A 82 -11.02 -11.07 -8.12
N ARG A 83 -9.75 -10.72 -7.89
CA ARG A 83 -8.60 -11.21 -8.64
C ARG A 83 -8.20 -12.61 -8.20
N ASP A 84 -7.90 -13.47 -9.18
CA ASP A 84 -7.33 -14.80 -8.92
C ASP A 84 -5.80 -14.68 -8.78
N TYR A 85 -5.31 -14.72 -7.55
CA TYR A 85 -3.87 -14.69 -7.29
C TYR A 85 -3.19 -16.03 -7.59
N GLY A 86 -3.95 -17.12 -7.74
CA GLY A 86 -3.42 -18.40 -8.17
C GLY A 86 -2.83 -18.32 -9.58
N GLU A 87 -3.54 -17.67 -10.51
CA GLU A 87 -3.05 -17.44 -11.87
C GLU A 87 -1.77 -16.60 -11.88
N ILE A 88 -1.74 -15.51 -11.12
CA ILE A 88 -0.57 -14.63 -11.01
C ILE A 88 0.64 -15.42 -10.51
N LYS A 89 0.47 -16.16 -9.41
CA LYS A 89 1.53 -16.99 -8.84
C LYS A 89 2.01 -18.06 -9.81
N ASN A 90 1.10 -18.70 -10.55
CA ASN A 90 1.47 -19.70 -11.55
C ASN A 90 2.30 -19.11 -12.70
N ILE A 91 1.98 -17.91 -13.17
CA ILE A 91 2.77 -17.22 -14.21
C ILE A 91 4.14 -16.83 -13.66
N LEU A 92 4.17 -16.19 -12.49
CA LEU A 92 5.40 -15.69 -11.88
C LEU A 92 6.35 -16.82 -11.45
N SER A 93 5.83 -17.97 -11.02
CA SER A 93 6.63 -19.12 -10.59
C SER A 93 7.28 -19.89 -11.74
N LYS A 94 7.06 -19.49 -13.01
CA LYS A 94 7.83 -20.00 -14.15
C LYS A 94 9.28 -19.49 -14.14
N ASP A 95 9.55 -18.43 -13.40
CA ASP A 95 10.89 -17.97 -13.10
C ASP A 95 11.33 -18.61 -11.76
N ASP A 96 12.33 -19.50 -11.81
CA ASP A 96 12.81 -20.27 -10.64
C ASP A 96 13.24 -19.39 -9.46
N ILE A 97 13.74 -18.18 -9.76
CA ILE A 97 14.10 -17.19 -8.73
C ILE A 97 12.84 -16.70 -8.02
N LEU A 98 11.84 -16.35 -8.81
CA LEU A 98 10.61 -15.74 -8.31
C LEU A 98 9.72 -16.78 -7.63
N ALA A 99 9.78 -18.05 -8.06
CA ALA A 99 9.06 -19.16 -7.44
C ALA A 99 9.31 -19.25 -5.92
N LYS A 100 10.56 -19.11 -5.48
CA LYS A 100 10.91 -19.10 -4.03
C LYS A 100 10.28 -17.93 -3.29
N SER A 101 10.31 -16.73 -3.90
CA SER A 101 9.72 -15.53 -3.31
C SER A 101 8.18 -15.61 -3.27
N VAL A 102 7.58 -16.22 -4.30
CA VAL A 102 6.14 -16.47 -4.40
C VAL A 102 5.68 -17.50 -3.38
N GLU A 103 6.44 -18.59 -3.18
CA GLU A 103 6.15 -19.60 -2.16
C GLU A 103 6.22 -18.99 -0.76
N PHE A 104 7.28 -18.23 -0.46
CA PHE A 104 7.44 -17.56 0.83
C PHE A 104 6.30 -16.58 1.12
N GLY A 105 5.86 -15.82 0.11
CA GLY A 105 4.80 -14.83 0.21
C GLY A 105 3.44 -15.30 -0.30
N TYR A 106 3.12 -16.59 -0.32
CA TYR A 106 2.00 -17.15 -1.12
C TYR A 106 0.60 -16.55 -0.87
N GLY A 107 0.43 -15.84 0.24
CA GLY A 107 -0.80 -15.18 0.66
C GLY A 107 -0.81 -13.66 0.48
N ILE A 108 0.21 -13.08 -0.17
CA ILE A 108 0.27 -11.65 -0.49
C ILE A 108 -0.90 -11.29 -1.42
N ARG A 109 -1.56 -10.18 -1.08
CA ARG A 109 -2.52 -9.50 -1.94
C ARG A 109 -2.19 -8.01 -1.96
N LEU A 110 -2.30 -7.36 -3.11
CA LEU A 110 -2.14 -5.91 -3.22
C LEU A 110 -3.44 -5.22 -2.82
N LEU A 111 -3.40 -4.48 -1.72
CA LEU A 111 -4.54 -3.74 -1.22
C LEU A 111 -4.88 -2.57 -2.16
N LYS A 112 -6.18 -2.29 -2.35
CA LYS A 112 -6.66 -1.10 -3.05
C LYS A 112 -6.94 0.01 -2.03
N GLN A 113 -5.90 0.73 -1.63
CA GLN A 113 -5.95 1.75 -0.58
C GLN A 113 -6.34 3.14 -1.14
N GLU A 114 -6.65 4.08 -0.25
CA GLU A 114 -7.04 5.44 -0.64
C GLU A 114 -5.85 6.24 -1.20
N PRO A 115 -5.95 6.87 -2.40
CA PRO A 115 -4.83 7.58 -3.00
C PRO A 115 -4.22 8.68 -2.13
N PHE A 116 -5.06 9.45 -1.42
CA PHE A 116 -4.57 10.52 -0.57
C PHE A 116 -3.73 10.00 0.60
N GLU A 117 -4.23 8.98 1.32
CA GLU A 117 -3.49 8.35 2.42
C GLU A 117 -2.17 7.77 1.92
N ILE A 118 -2.19 7.09 0.77
CA ILE A 118 -1.00 6.44 0.21
C ILE A 118 0.05 7.46 -0.24
N ILE A 119 -0.35 8.54 -0.91
CA ILE A 119 0.57 9.61 -1.32
C ILE A 119 1.30 10.17 -0.09
N VAL A 120 0.57 10.56 0.95
CA VAL A 120 1.18 11.12 2.18
C VAL A 120 2.03 10.07 2.90
N SER A 121 1.54 8.83 3.02
CA SER A 121 2.25 7.74 3.69
C SER A 121 3.59 7.41 3.01
N PHE A 122 3.63 7.38 1.68
CA PHE A 122 4.87 7.07 0.96
C PHE A 122 5.82 8.26 0.84
N ILE A 123 5.34 9.51 0.89
CA ILE A 123 6.20 10.67 1.16
C ILE A 123 6.91 10.46 2.51
N ILE A 124 6.17 10.11 3.57
CA ILE A 124 6.74 9.82 4.91
C ILE A 124 7.75 8.67 4.87
N SER A 125 7.56 7.69 3.98
CA SER A 125 8.42 6.50 3.85
C SER A 125 9.82 6.78 3.30
N ALA A 126 9.99 7.85 2.51
CA ALA A 126 11.24 8.11 1.80
C ALA A 126 12.41 8.28 2.78
N ASN A 127 13.42 7.41 2.79
CA ASN A 127 14.52 7.38 3.76
C ASN A 127 14.06 7.28 5.24
N ASN A 128 13.12 6.39 5.53
CA ASN A 128 12.54 6.20 6.86
C ASN A 128 12.38 4.72 7.18
N ARG A 129 12.16 4.38 8.46
CA ARG A 129 11.95 2.99 8.92
C ARG A 129 10.48 2.75 9.25
N ILE A 130 9.97 1.55 8.96
CA ILE A 130 8.55 1.19 9.13
C ILE A 130 7.97 1.61 10.51
N PRO A 131 8.62 1.38 11.66
CA PRO A 131 8.07 1.81 12.95
C PRO A 131 7.86 3.33 13.05
N MET A 132 8.77 4.11 12.48
CA MET A 132 8.69 5.58 12.47
C MET A 132 7.61 6.06 11.51
N ILE A 133 7.42 5.38 10.39
CA ILE A 133 6.36 5.66 9.41
C ILE A 133 4.99 5.41 10.05
N LYS A 134 4.78 4.23 10.65
CA LYS A 134 3.53 3.87 11.36
C LYS A 134 3.20 4.91 12.45
N ARG A 135 4.20 5.28 13.26
CA ARG A 135 4.02 6.29 14.33
C ARG A 135 3.65 7.65 13.78
N ALA A 136 4.30 8.13 12.72
CA ALA A 136 3.98 9.43 12.13
C ALA A 136 2.57 9.47 11.53
N ILE A 137 2.16 8.40 10.84
CA ILE A 137 0.80 8.28 10.29
C ILE A 137 -0.24 8.21 11.41
N LYS A 138 0.04 7.47 12.50
CA LYS A 138 -0.81 7.45 13.70
C LYS A 138 -0.98 8.85 14.28
N ASN A 139 0.11 9.58 14.50
CA ASN A 139 0.07 10.94 15.06
C ASN A 139 -0.72 11.92 14.17
N ILE A 140 -0.58 11.83 12.83
CA ILE A 140 -1.37 12.64 11.89
C ILE A 140 -2.87 12.29 12.02
N SER A 141 -3.19 11.00 12.07
CA SER A 141 -4.57 10.51 12.18
C SER A 141 -5.20 10.95 13.51
N GLU A 142 -4.48 10.84 14.62
CA GLU A 142 -4.96 11.28 15.95
C GLU A 142 -5.20 12.78 16.03
N LYS A 143 -4.38 13.57 15.33
CA LYS A 143 -4.47 15.04 15.39
C LYS A 143 -5.56 15.63 14.48
N TRP A 144 -5.80 15.05 13.31
CA TRP A 144 -6.71 15.63 12.30
C TRP A 144 -7.81 14.68 11.79
N GLY A 145 -7.75 13.39 12.10
CA GLY A 145 -8.73 12.41 11.71
C GLY A 145 -9.97 12.39 12.61
N ASN A 146 -11.03 11.73 12.14
CA ASN A 146 -12.26 11.53 12.92
C ASN A 146 -12.08 10.34 13.86
N SER A 147 -12.59 10.44 15.10
CA SER A 147 -12.57 9.30 16.02
C SER A 147 -13.54 8.21 15.58
N VAL A 148 -13.12 6.95 15.70
CA VAL A 148 -13.92 5.76 15.39
C VAL A 148 -13.72 4.76 16.52
N GLU A 149 -14.80 4.26 17.12
CA GLU A 149 -14.71 3.37 18.28
C GLU A 149 -14.85 1.89 17.88
N TYR A 150 -14.06 1.03 18.50
CA TYR A 150 -14.21 -0.42 18.40
C TYR A 150 -13.72 -1.12 19.67
N LYS A 151 -14.56 -2.01 20.22
CA LYS A 151 -14.28 -2.76 21.47
C LYS A 151 -13.82 -1.87 22.64
N GLY A 152 -14.41 -0.68 22.78
CA GLY A 152 -14.08 0.28 23.84
C GLY A 152 -12.76 1.04 23.63
N ASN A 153 -12.08 0.85 22.49
CA ASN A 153 -10.90 1.61 22.11
C ASN A 153 -11.25 2.67 21.06
N ILE A 154 -10.62 3.83 21.17
CA ILE A 154 -10.74 4.92 20.19
C ILE A 154 -9.61 4.80 19.17
N TYR A 155 -10.01 4.70 17.91
CA TYR A 155 -9.15 4.80 16.73
C TYR A 155 -9.44 6.11 16.01
N TYR A 156 -8.64 6.46 15.00
CA TYR A 156 -8.83 7.68 14.23
C TYR A 156 -8.74 7.39 12.75
N SER A 157 -9.63 7.92 11.92
CA SER A 157 -9.50 7.85 10.46
C SER A 157 -8.24 8.55 9.99
N PHE A 158 -7.79 8.30 8.76
CA PHE A 158 -6.84 9.22 8.14
C PHE A 158 -7.58 10.53 7.87
N PRO A 159 -6.95 11.71 8.02
CA PRO A 159 -7.62 12.97 7.74
C PRO A 159 -8.01 13.05 6.27
N THR A 160 -9.13 13.71 6.00
CA THR A 160 -9.47 14.17 4.65
C THR A 160 -8.52 15.29 4.22
N VAL A 161 -8.47 15.58 2.92
CA VAL A 161 -7.73 16.73 2.38
C VAL A 161 -8.14 18.03 3.09
N ASN A 162 -9.45 18.22 3.30
CA ASN A 162 -9.99 19.39 4.00
C ASN A 162 -9.52 19.51 5.45
N GLN A 163 -9.38 18.39 6.17
CA GLN A 163 -8.89 18.40 7.55
C GLN A 163 -7.39 18.69 7.64
N LEU A 164 -6.62 18.33 6.62
CA LEU A 164 -5.16 18.48 6.63
C LEU A 164 -4.67 19.77 5.95
N LYS A 165 -5.50 20.48 5.18
CA LYS A 165 -5.09 21.63 4.35
C LYS A 165 -4.47 22.78 5.14
N ASP A 166 -4.95 23.01 6.36
CA ASP A 166 -4.49 24.12 7.20
C ASP A 166 -3.34 23.72 8.13
N ALA A 167 -2.89 22.45 8.09
CA ALA A 167 -1.79 21.98 8.92
C ALA A 167 -0.49 22.73 8.60
N THR A 168 0.11 23.31 9.64
CA THR A 168 1.37 24.03 9.52
C THR A 168 2.55 23.06 9.37
N GLU A 169 3.70 23.56 8.91
CA GLU A 169 4.89 22.70 8.77
C GLU A 169 5.39 22.25 10.15
N GLU A 170 5.30 23.15 11.14
CA GLU A 170 5.64 22.94 12.54
C GLU A 170 4.79 21.82 13.16
N GLU A 171 3.49 21.83 12.92
CA GLU A 171 2.60 20.78 13.42
C GLU A 171 2.86 19.44 12.77
N LEU A 172 3.09 19.41 11.45
CA LEU A 172 3.46 18.18 10.76
C LEU A 172 4.80 17.65 11.29
N LYS A 173 5.79 18.52 11.55
CA LYS A 173 7.06 18.14 12.20
C LYS A 173 6.81 17.52 13.58
N ALA A 174 5.89 18.07 14.38
CA ALA A 174 5.53 17.52 15.69
C ALA A 174 4.95 16.11 15.61
N CYS A 175 4.34 15.71 14.48
CA CYS A 175 3.92 14.33 14.24
C CYS A 175 5.08 13.36 13.95
N GLY A 176 6.32 13.85 13.79
CA GLY A 176 7.51 13.02 13.61
C GLY A 176 7.89 12.75 12.14
N VAL A 177 7.39 13.55 11.19
CA VAL A 177 7.72 13.39 9.76
C VAL A 177 9.08 14.01 9.36
N GLY A 178 9.64 14.88 10.23
CA GLY A 178 10.93 15.55 10.03
C GLY A 178 10.91 16.53 8.85
N PHE A 179 11.99 16.52 8.04
CA PHE A 179 12.12 17.40 6.86
C PHE A 179 11.03 17.21 5.80
N ARG A 180 10.27 16.11 5.87
CA ARG A 180 9.17 15.79 4.94
C ARG A 180 7.93 16.64 5.20
N ALA A 181 7.86 17.36 6.32
CA ALA A 181 6.74 18.22 6.65
C ALA A 181 6.44 19.24 5.53
N LYS A 182 7.49 19.87 4.98
CA LYS A 182 7.36 20.81 3.85
C LYS A 182 6.81 20.15 2.58
N TYR A 183 7.14 18.88 2.34
CA TYR A 183 6.66 18.11 1.19
C TYR A 183 5.20 17.74 1.34
N ILE A 184 4.79 17.30 2.54
CA ILE A 184 3.40 16.99 2.86
C ILE A 184 2.55 18.26 2.74
N LYS A 185 2.98 19.38 3.34
CA LYS A 185 2.26 20.66 3.26
C LYS A 185 2.07 21.12 1.82
N ASP A 186 3.14 21.12 1.00
CA ASP A 186 3.05 21.48 -0.43
C ASP A 186 2.09 20.54 -1.19
N THR A 187 2.20 19.24 -0.96
CA THR A 187 1.38 18.22 -1.62
C THR A 187 -0.10 18.37 -1.26
N VAL A 188 -0.43 18.52 0.02
CA VAL A 188 -1.81 18.72 0.48
C VAL A 188 -2.39 20.00 -0.11
N ASN A 189 -1.62 21.10 -0.14
CA ASN A 189 -2.06 22.35 -0.76
C ASN A 189 -2.37 22.20 -2.25
N LYS A 190 -1.50 21.51 -3.02
CA LYS A 190 -1.73 21.23 -4.44
C LYS A 190 -2.97 20.38 -4.65
N ILE A 191 -3.14 19.31 -3.86
CA ILE A 191 -4.32 18.44 -3.94
C ILE A 191 -5.59 19.22 -3.59
N TYR A 192 -5.57 20.01 -2.52
CA TYR A 192 -6.71 20.81 -2.09
C TYR A 192 -7.16 21.81 -3.16
N LYS A 193 -6.23 22.62 -3.69
CA LYS A 193 -6.53 23.58 -4.77
C LYS A 193 -7.20 22.90 -5.97
N ASN A 194 -6.68 21.73 -6.36
CA ASN A 194 -7.16 20.98 -7.53
C ASN A 194 -8.43 20.16 -7.27
N SER A 195 -8.92 20.11 -6.02
CA SER A 195 -10.22 19.53 -5.68
C SER A 195 -11.40 20.49 -5.93
N ILE A 196 -11.14 21.80 -5.98
CA ILE A 196 -12.17 22.86 -6.15
C ILE A 196 -12.53 23.06 -7.63
N LYS A 197 -11.57 22.81 -8.54
CA LYS A 197 -11.72 22.91 -10.01
C LYS A 197 -12.17 24.30 -10.49
N ASP A 198 -11.53 25.34 -9.96
CA ASP A 198 -11.68 26.73 -10.40
C ASP A 198 -10.65 27.11 -11.49
N ASP A 199 -10.50 28.41 -11.78
CA ASP A 199 -9.56 28.92 -12.79
C ASP A 199 -8.09 28.60 -12.50
N SER A 200 -7.75 28.19 -11.27
CA SER A 200 -6.40 27.75 -10.87
C SER A 200 -6.18 26.24 -10.99
N TYR A 201 -7.14 25.53 -11.60
CA TYR A 201 -7.07 24.08 -11.79
C TYR A 201 -5.96 23.64 -12.75
N GLU A 202 -5.12 22.77 -12.24
CA GLU A 202 -4.02 22.09 -12.89
C GLU A 202 -4.27 20.57 -12.77
N LYS A 203 -4.79 19.96 -13.84
CA LYS A 203 -5.15 18.52 -13.89
C LYS A 203 -4.00 17.61 -13.46
N GLU A 204 -2.77 18.03 -13.66
CA GLU A 204 -1.53 17.34 -13.29
C GLU A 204 -1.39 17.13 -11.77
N TYR A 205 -2.25 17.76 -10.95
CA TYR A 205 -2.36 17.59 -9.51
C TYR A 205 -3.74 17.09 -9.04
N ASP A 206 -4.67 16.74 -9.95
CA ASP A 206 -5.93 16.06 -9.61
C ASP A 206 -5.70 14.56 -9.50
N MET A 207 -5.74 14.03 -8.28
CA MET A 207 -5.55 12.59 -8.01
C MET A 207 -6.51 11.68 -8.79
N SER A 208 -7.75 12.13 -9.01
CA SER A 208 -8.76 11.36 -9.77
C SER A 208 -8.38 11.30 -11.24
N TRP A 209 -7.95 12.43 -11.81
CA TRP A 209 -7.46 12.47 -13.19
C TRP A 209 -6.19 11.64 -13.36
N ILE A 210 -5.21 11.79 -12.46
CA ILE A 210 -3.94 11.04 -12.47
C ILE A 210 -4.19 9.53 -12.43
N LYS A 211 -5.11 9.06 -11.58
CA LYS A 211 -5.47 7.64 -11.47
C LYS A 211 -6.04 7.06 -12.77
N MET A 212 -6.73 7.85 -13.57
CA MET A 212 -7.30 7.41 -14.86
C MET A 212 -6.27 7.35 -15.99
N GLN A 213 -5.07 7.92 -15.81
CA GLN A 213 -4.06 7.94 -16.87
C GLN A 213 -3.36 6.58 -17.07
N PRO A 214 -2.78 6.31 -18.25
CA PRO A 214 -1.89 5.17 -18.45
C PRO A 214 -0.73 5.16 -17.44
N ASP A 215 -0.20 3.97 -17.14
CA ASP A 215 0.79 3.75 -16.08
C ASP A 215 1.98 4.72 -16.11
N ASP A 216 2.58 4.95 -17.29
CA ASP A 216 3.73 5.84 -17.43
C ASP A 216 3.39 7.32 -17.19
N LEU A 217 2.20 7.75 -17.65
CA LEU A 217 1.75 9.12 -17.41
C LEU A 217 1.36 9.31 -15.94
N CYS A 218 0.68 8.33 -15.34
CA CYS A 218 0.37 8.31 -13.92
C CYS A 218 1.66 8.44 -13.07
N HIS A 219 2.68 7.64 -13.38
CA HIS A 219 4.00 7.67 -12.74
C HIS A 219 4.68 9.04 -12.87
N LYS A 220 4.62 9.64 -14.07
CA LYS A 220 5.21 10.97 -14.33
C LYS A 220 4.49 12.08 -13.56
N MET A 221 3.16 12.08 -13.55
CA MET A 221 2.37 13.13 -12.89
C MET A 221 2.51 13.08 -11.37
N LEU A 222 2.56 11.88 -10.78
CA LEU A 222 2.83 11.73 -9.34
C LEU A 222 4.16 12.39 -8.92
N GLN A 223 5.16 12.45 -9.79
CA GLN A 223 6.46 13.08 -9.50
C GLN A 223 6.42 14.62 -9.51
N ASN A 224 5.30 15.24 -9.88
CA ASN A 224 5.12 16.69 -9.77
C ASN A 224 4.89 17.14 -8.31
N TYR A 225 4.49 16.21 -7.42
CA TYR A 225 4.37 16.49 -6.00
C TYR A 225 5.75 16.49 -5.33
N ASN A 226 5.98 17.46 -4.44
CA ASN A 226 7.24 17.54 -3.72
C ASN A 226 7.46 16.30 -2.85
N GLY A 227 8.69 15.77 -2.87
CA GLY A 227 9.05 14.56 -2.11
C GLY A 227 8.67 13.25 -2.79
N ILE A 228 8.07 13.27 -3.98
CA ILE A 228 7.75 12.07 -4.76
C ILE A 228 8.77 11.89 -5.90
N GLY A 229 9.72 10.97 -5.70
CA GLY A 229 10.57 10.45 -6.77
C GLY A 229 10.02 9.16 -7.38
N ALA A 230 10.74 8.59 -8.36
CA ALA A 230 10.31 7.40 -9.11
C ALA A 230 9.80 6.23 -8.23
N LYS A 231 10.51 5.87 -7.15
CA LYS A 231 10.10 4.80 -6.23
C LYS A 231 8.79 5.12 -5.52
N VAL A 232 8.66 6.35 -5.00
CA VAL A 232 7.46 6.78 -4.27
C VAL A 232 6.26 6.85 -5.22
N ALA A 233 6.47 7.30 -6.46
CA ALA A 233 5.43 7.29 -7.50
C ALA A 233 4.96 5.86 -7.83
N ASP A 234 5.89 4.91 -8.04
CA ASP A 234 5.53 3.51 -8.27
C ASP A 234 4.74 2.93 -7.08
N CYS A 235 5.14 3.19 -5.83
CA CYS A 235 4.37 2.75 -4.66
C CYS A 235 2.96 3.36 -4.65
N ALA A 236 2.83 4.66 -4.92
CA ALA A 236 1.54 5.33 -4.87
C ALA A 236 0.56 4.80 -5.93
N MET A 237 1.03 4.64 -7.18
CA MET A 237 0.18 4.13 -8.26
C MET A 237 -0.16 2.64 -8.08
N LEU A 238 0.77 1.84 -7.54
CA LEU A 238 0.56 0.41 -7.30
C LEU A 238 -0.48 0.16 -6.19
N PHE A 239 -0.31 0.82 -5.04
CA PHE A 239 -1.10 0.52 -3.84
C PHE A 239 -2.42 1.31 -3.72
N SER A 240 -2.72 2.21 -4.67
CA SER A 240 -3.97 3.00 -4.64
C SER A 240 -4.65 3.27 -5.99
N MET A 241 -3.92 3.09 -7.10
CA MET A 241 -4.40 3.45 -8.45
C MET A 241 -4.51 2.25 -9.39
N GLY A 242 -4.17 1.03 -8.94
CA GLY A 242 -4.31 -0.20 -9.72
C GLY A 242 -3.39 -0.27 -10.95
N LYS A 243 -2.21 0.36 -10.88
CA LYS A 243 -1.23 0.39 -11.97
C LYS A 243 -0.16 -0.68 -11.73
N TYR A 244 -0.41 -1.88 -12.26
CA TYR A 244 0.35 -3.08 -11.91
C TYR A 244 1.67 -3.23 -12.69
N SER A 245 1.91 -2.43 -13.73
CA SER A 245 3.23 -2.35 -14.38
C SER A 245 4.26 -1.57 -13.54
N ALA A 246 3.86 -1.02 -12.38
CA ALA A 246 4.78 -0.36 -11.45
C ALA A 246 5.84 -1.33 -10.91
N PHE A 247 7.07 -0.84 -10.73
CA PHE A 247 8.16 -1.63 -10.13
C PHE A 247 8.97 -0.78 -9.14
N PRO A 248 8.46 -0.53 -7.93
CA PRO A 248 9.16 0.30 -6.95
C PRO A 248 10.51 -0.30 -6.54
N VAL A 249 11.62 0.37 -6.88
CA VAL A 249 12.97 -0.10 -6.51
C VAL A 249 13.48 0.65 -5.28
N ASP A 250 13.49 -0.02 -4.14
CA ASP A 250 14.15 0.43 -2.92
C ASP A 250 15.47 -0.34 -2.68
N VAL A 251 16.05 -0.20 -1.49
CA VAL A 251 17.29 -0.91 -1.14
C VAL A 251 17.11 -2.44 -1.10
N TRP A 252 15.94 -2.94 -0.68
CA TRP A 252 15.66 -4.38 -0.59
C TRP A 252 15.40 -4.98 -1.96
N VAL A 253 14.60 -4.32 -2.80
CA VAL A 253 14.39 -4.73 -4.19
C VAL A 253 15.70 -4.64 -4.97
N LYS A 254 16.50 -3.59 -4.80
CA LYS A 254 17.84 -3.52 -5.40
C LYS A 254 18.68 -4.75 -5.03
N ARG A 255 18.75 -5.11 -3.74
CA ARG A 255 19.50 -6.28 -3.28
C ARG A 255 18.95 -7.59 -3.84
N ALA A 256 17.63 -7.75 -3.86
CA ALA A 256 16.98 -8.93 -4.46
C ALA A 256 17.35 -9.06 -5.95
N MET A 257 17.30 -7.95 -6.68
CA MET A 257 17.63 -7.93 -8.12
C MET A 257 19.11 -8.24 -8.38
N GLN A 258 20.01 -7.73 -7.54
CA GLN A 258 21.44 -8.04 -7.62
C GLN A 258 21.74 -9.50 -7.25
N TYR A 259 21.16 -9.98 -6.16
CA TYR A 259 21.38 -11.34 -5.64
C TYR A 259 20.86 -12.40 -6.61
N PHE A 260 19.64 -12.22 -7.13
CA PHE A 260 19.02 -13.26 -7.94
C PHE A 260 19.23 -13.12 -9.43
N TYR A 261 19.08 -11.92 -9.99
CA TYR A 261 19.18 -11.71 -11.44
C TYR A 261 20.59 -11.34 -11.88
N LEU A 262 21.57 -11.47 -10.97
CA LEU A 262 22.97 -11.08 -11.17
C LEU A 262 23.09 -9.69 -11.81
N ALA A 263 22.14 -8.81 -11.47
CA ALA A 263 22.11 -7.48 -12.02
C ALA A 263 23.41 -6.79 -11.56
N PRO A 264 24.23 -6.26 -12.49
CA PRO A 264 25.41 -5.50 -12.10
C PRO A 264 25.00 -4.34 -11.20
N ASP A 265 25.93 -3.73 -10.47
CA ASP A 265 25.60 -2.52 -9.72
C ASP A 265 25.24 -1.36 -10.68
N VAL A 266 23.95 -1.32 -11.02
CA VAL A 266 23.36 -0.39 -11.98
C VAL A 266 22.45 0.59 -11.27
N SER A 267 22.17 1.70 -11.95
CA SER A 267 21.26 2.71 -11.42
C SER A 267 19.87 2.13 -11.15
N LEU A 268 19.18 2.67 -10.13
CA LEU A 268 17.81 2.25 -9.78
C LEU A 268 16.85 2.32 -10.97
N LYS A 269 17.06 3.28 -11.88
CA LYS A 269 16.29 3.39 -13.12
C LYS A 269 16.46 2.16 -14.01
N LYS A 270 17.70 1.66 -14.22
CA LYS A 270 17.93 0.46 -15.02
C LYS A 270 17.31 -0.78 -14.38
N ILE A 271 17.35 -0.90 -13.06
CA ILE A 271 16.68 -2.00 -12.33
C ILE A 271 15.16 -1.94 -12.53
N ARG A 272 14.58 -0.74 -12.42
CA ARG A 272 13.15 -0.51 -12.67
C ARG A 272 12.78 -0.91 -14.10
N ASP A 273 13.51 -0.40 -15.08
CA ASP A 273 13.24 -0.65 -16.49
C ASP A 273 13.32 -2.16 -16.81
N PHE A 274 14.34 -2.86 -16.30
CA PHE A 274 14.48 -4.31 -16.44
C PHE A 274 13.33 -5.09 -15.79
N GLY A 275 12.95 -4.75 -14.56
CA GLY A 275 11.83 -5.40 -13.87
C GLY A 275 10.52 -5.25 -14.65
N ARG A 276 10.27 -4.04 -15.17
CA ARG A 276 9.08 -3.77 -15.99
C ARG A 276 9.07 -4.51 -17.32
N GLU A 277 10.21 -4.56 -18.01
CA GLU A 277 10.34 -5.30 -19.26
C GLU A 277 10.13 -6.80 -19.05
N LYS A 278 10.68 -7.35 -17.96
CA LYS A 278 10.61 -8.78 -17.67
C LYS A 278 9.22 -9.24 -17.22
N PHE A 279 8.55 -8.47 -16.36
CA PHE A 279 7.30 -8.90 -15.73
C PHE A 279 6.04 -8.24 -16.32
N GLY A 280 6.18 -7.20 -17.14
CA GLY A 280 5.07 -6.51 -17.80
C GLY A 280 4.01 -6.04 -16.80
N GLU A 281 2.75 -6.39 -17.06
CA GLU A 281 1.61 -6.07 -16.18
C GLU A 281 1.64 -6.77 -14.81
N LEU A 282 2.54 -7.74 -14.60
CA LEU A 282 2.72 -8.42 -13.32
C LEU A 282 3.87 -7.85 -12.48
N SER A 283 4.49 -6.76 -12.93
CA SER A 283 5.65 -6.13 -12.27
C SER A 283 5.42 -5.81 -10.80
N GLY A 284 4.28 -5.22 -10.46
CA GLY A 284 3.96 -4.85 -9.10
C GLY A 284 3.81 -6.05 -8.17
N PHE A 285 3.24 -7.15 -8.68
CA PHE A 285 3.14 -8.40 -7.91
C PHE A 285 4.52 -9.03 -7.72
N ALA A 286 5.31 -9.15 -8.80
CA ALA A 286 6.67 -9.68 -8.73
C ALA A 286 7.55 -8.89 -7.75
N GLN A 287 7.49 -7.56 -7.82
CA GLN A 287 8.18 -6.67 -6.90
C GLN A 287 7.77 -6.92 -5.45
N GLN A 288 6.47 -7.13 -5.19
CA GLN A 288 5.96 -7.34 -3.85
C GLN A 288 6.47 -8.64 -3.22
N TYR A 289 6.49 -9.74 -3.98
CA TYR A 289 7.09 -11.01 -3.54
C TYR A 289 8.59 -10.86 -3.27
N LEU A 290 9.34 -10.24 -4.19
CA LEU A 290 10.77 -10.01 -4.04
C LEU A 290 11.10 -9.15 -2.81
N PHE A 291 10.36 -8.06 -2.61
CA PHE A 291 10.56 -7.17 -1.47
C PHE A 291 10.31 -7.89 -0.15
N TYR A 292 9.19 -8.63 -0.05
CA TYR A 292 8.84 -9.35 1.16
C TYR A 292 9.89 -10.41 1.49
N TYR A 293 10.24 -11.26 0.51
CA TYR A 293 11.28 -12.28 0.67
C TYR A 293 12.63 -11.67 1.10
N ALA A 294 13.10 -10.64 0.38
CA ALA A 294 14.42 -10.07 0.64
C ALA A 294 14.52 -9.40 2.01
N ARG A 295 13.46 -8.73 2.45
CA ARG A 295 13.44 -8.02 3.74
C ARG A 295 13.36 -9.00 4.91
N GLU A 296 12.46 -9.99 4.85
CA GLU A 296 12.28 -10.94 5.95
C GLU A 296 13.48 -11.87 6.11
N ASN A 297 14.10 -12.28 4.99
CA ASN A 297 15.33 -13.09 5.02
C ASN A 297 16.61 -12.24 5.16
N LYS A 298 16.49 -10.91 5.25
CA LYS A 298 17.61 -9.97 5.40
C LYS A 298 18.74 -10.23 4.39
N ILE A 299 18.40 -10.45 3.11
CA ILE A 299 19.40 -10.76 2.07
C ILE A 299 20.51 -9.72 2.08
N ASP A 300 21.74 -10.22 2.17
CA ASP A 300 22.97 -9.45 2.02
C ASP A 300 23.68 -9.94 0.76
N VAL A 301 24.00 -9.01 -0.14
CA VAL A 301 24.65 -9.31 -1.42
C VAL A 301 26.16 -9.56 -1.22
N ASN A 302 26.68 -9.35 0.00
CA ASN A 302 28.09 -9.54 0.35
C ASN A 302 28.36 -10.81 1.18
N GLN A 303 27.33 -11.63 1.46
CA GLN A 303 27.51 -12.91 2.15
C GLN A 303 27.40 -14.03 1.13
N GLU A 304 28.56 -14.61 0.79
CA GLU A 304 28.67 -15.94 0.16
C GLU A 304 28.31 -17.06 1.14
#